data_AF-A0A1H3I281-F1
#
_entry.id   AF-A0A1H3I281-F1
#
_cell.length_a   1.000
_cell.length_b   1.000
_cell.length_c   1.000
_cell.angle_alpha   90.00
_cell.angle_beta   90.00
_cell.angle_gamma   90.00
#
_symmetry.space_group_name_H-M   'P 1'
#
loop_
_entity.id
_entity.type
_entity.pdbx_description
1 polymer ?
#
loop_
_entity_poly.entity_id
_entity_poly.type
_entity_poly.pdbx_seq_one_letter_code
_entity_poly.pdbx_strand_id
1 'polypeptide(L)'
;MTGRDPRPDADELPVGTDADEAAAARTATADATAAADETALADAGLPREGETGPRPARRRGSLSHRLYNGEAGLDVVGRSRLIYQITAVVVLLCIAAMVVRGFNFGIDFAGGNSLRLPGSTEQLAQVEQAAEDAGAEVASAQVVGGDTLLLRTGALDNETERAVVDAVAAAAGVTPAQVSPEAVSAEWGQDITNQALVALAVFLVAVIAFLAVRFQPKMAVGAIAALLHDIVVTAGVYALVGFEVTPSTVIGFLTILGFSLYDTVVVFDKVDENVKDLDKSARMTWGEAANLAVNQTLMRSINTSVIALLPVAGLLFVGAGLLGVGTLKDLALVLFVGLAAGAYSSIFLATPIVADLKEREPGVQALRRRVLARRSSQARQGADRATGAGPVASARRAGGAARRPAGVALAEREEDLGPARADLVVESPESVRPDAGRAPQPARSGATAAPRPGARPQQPGTRRSGGRKRR
;
A
#
# COMPACT_ATOMS: atom_id res chain seq x y z
N MET A 1 40.72 25.50 -57.49
CA MET A 1 41.60 24.71 -56.61
C MET A 1 41.02 24.81 -55.22
N THR A 2 40.67 23.79 -54.44
CA THR A 2 40.75 22.31 -54.46
C THR A 2 40.11 21.94 -53.13
N GLY A 3 39.27 20.90 -53.04
CA GLY A 3 38.81 20.37 -51.75
C GLY A 3 37.37 19.88 -51.75
N ARG A 4 37.09 18.81 -52.50
CA ARG A 4 35.91 17.97 -52.32
C ARG A 4 36.46 16.68 -51.71
N ASP A 5 36.19 16.45 -50.43
CA ASP A 5 36.49 15.16 -49.79
C ASP A 5 35.44 14.12 -50.21
N PRO A 6 35.85 12.92 -50.64
CA PRO A 6 34.95 11.80 -50.90
C PRO A 6 34.63 11.05 -49.59
N ARG A 7 33.39 10.60 -49.46
CA ARG A 7 32.96 9.66 -48.41
C ARG A 7 33.68 8.31 -48.61
N PRO A 8 34.17 7.63 -47.56
CA PRO A 8 34.67 6.28 -47.69
C PRO A 8 33.51 5.28 -47.70
N ASP A 9 33.72 4.22 -48.47
CA ASP A 9 32.82 3.11 -48.75
C ASP A 9 32.44 2.31 -47.51
N ALA A 10 31.27 1.67 -47.57
CA ALA A 10 30.78 0.73 -46.58
C ALA A 10 31.61 -0.56 -46.62
N ASP A 11 32.38 -0.81 -45.56
CA ASP A 11 33.00 -2.11 -45.32
C ASP A 11 31.93 -3.18 -45.09
N GLU A 12 31.89 -4.17 -45.99
CA GLU A 12 31.21 -5.45 -45.80
C GLU A 12 31.79 -6.16 -44.57
N LEU A 13 30.96 -6.38 -43.56
CA LEU A 13 31.27 -7.32 -42.47
C LEU A 13 31.22 -8.76 -43.03
N PRO A 14 32.25 -9.60 -42.82
CA PRO A 14 32.22 -10.98 -43.29
C PRO A 14 31.17 -11.76 -42.51
N VAL A 15 30.19 -12.32 -43.22
CA VAL A 15 29.19 -13.24 -42.66
C VAL A 15 29.90 -14.56 -42.38
N GLY A 16 30.11 -14.89 -41.10
CA GLY A 16 30.63 -16.18 -40.67
C GLY A 16 29.77 -17.32 -41.22
N THR A 17 30.41 -18.39 -41.66
CA THR A 17 29.72 -19.55 -42.24
C THR A 17 29.24 -20.49 -41.12
N ASP A 18 28.24 -21.34 -41.39
CA ASP A 18 27.71 -22.34 -40.45
C ASP A 18 28.79 -23.26 -39.83
N ALA A 19 29.96 -23.35 -40.47
CA ALA A 19 31.13 -24.06 -39.94
C ALA A 19 31.76 -23.36 -38.73
N ASP A 20 31.73 -22.03 -38.68
CA ASP A 20 32.25 -21.22 -37.56
C ASP A 20 31.31 -21.26 -36.36
N GLU A 21 29.99 -21.29 -36.59
CA GLU A 21 28.99 -21.52 -35.52
C GLU A 21 29.10 -22.93 -34.92
N ALA A 22 29.36 -23.96 -35.73
CA ALA A 22 29.54 -25.33 -35.23
C ALA A 22 30.85 -25.51 -34.47
N ALA A 23 31.91 -24.76 -34.79
CA ALA A 23 33.15 -24.74 -34.03
C ALA A 23 32.97 -24.01 -32.69
N ALA A 24 32.30 -22.86 -32.68
CA ALA A 24 31.97 -22.12 -31.47
C ALA A 24 31.06 -22.91 -30.52
N ALA A 25 30.08 -23.64 -31.05
CA ALA A 25 29.17 -24.47 -30.26
C ALA A 25 29.87 -25.66 -29.58
N ARG A 26 30.89 -26.26 -30.23
CA ARG A 26 31.69 -27.36 -29.65
C ARG A 26 32.67 -26.89 -28.58
N THR A 27 33.25 -25.70 -28.73
CA THR A 27 34.08 -25.09 -27.68
C THR A 27 33.22 -24.65 -26.48
N ALA A 28 32.02 -24.12 -26.73
CA ALA A 28 31.08 -23.73 -25.67
C ALA A 28 30.52 -24.93 -24.89
N THR A 29 30.35 -26.10 -25.52
CA THR A 29 29.93 -27.32 -24.80
C THR A 29 31.08 -27.99 -24.06
N ALA A 30 32.32 -27.91 -24.56
CA ALA A 30 33.49 -28.39 -23.83
C ALA A 30 33.77 -27.55 -22.57
N ASP A 31 33.64 -26.22 -22.64
CA ASP A 31 33.73 -25.32 -21.48
C ASP A 31 32.55 -25.46 -20.52
N ALA A 32 31.34 -25.76 -21.02
CA ALA A 32 30.17 -26.02 -20.17
C ALA A 32 30.27 -27.32 -19.36
N THR A 33 31.09 -28.29 -19.78
CA THR A 33 31.34 -29.52 -19.01
C THR A 33 32.55 -29.45 -18.08
N ALA A 34 33.39 -28.41 -18.20
CA ALA A 34 34.57 -28.20 -17.37
C ALA A 34 34.40 -27.15 -16.25
N ALA A 35 33.25 -26.47 -16.19
CA ALA A 35 32.98 -25.40 -15.21
C ALA A 35 31.77 -25.66 -14.29
N ALA A 36 31.50 -26.93 -13.97
CA ALA A 36 30.80 -27.26 -12.72
C ALA A 36 31.84 -27.32 -11.59
N ASP A 37 32.47 -26.17 -11.37
CA ASP A 37 33.60 -26.02 -10.45
C ASP A 37 33.10 -26.26 -9.02
N GLU A 38 33.81 -27.09 -8.26
CA GLU A 38 33.46 -27.47 -6.88
C GLU A 38 33.35 -26.23 -5.96
N THR A 39 33.89 -25.10 -6.39
CA THR A 39 33.80 -23.77 -5.77
C THR A 39 32.40 -23.15 -5.90
N ALA A 40 31.70 -23.32 -7.02
CA ALA A 40 30.35 -22.77 -7.23
C ALA A 40 29.29 -23.51 -6.39
N LEU A 41 29.48 -24.82 -6.20
CA LEU A 41 28.66 -25.63 -5.27
C LEU A 41 28.91 -25.26 -3.80
N ALA A 42 30.13 -24.88 -3.45
CA ALA A 42 30.48 -24.40 -2.11
C ALA A 42 29.90 -23.01 -1.80
N ASP A 43 29.90 -22.09 -2.76
CA ASP A 43 29.29 -20.75 -2.63
C ASP A 43 27.75 -20.80 -2.52
N ALA A 44 27.12 -21.82 -3.10
CA ALA A 44 25.68 -22.07 -2.96
C ALA A 44 25.27 -22.69 -1.60
N GLY A 45 26.23 -23.04 -0.74
CA GLY A 45 25.99 -23.59 0.60
C GLY A 45 25.33 -24.98 0.60
N LEU A 46 25.44 -25.72 -0.51
CA LEU A 46 24.99 -27.11 -0.61
C LEU A 46 26.12 -28.05 -0.17
N PRO A 47 25.84 -29.08 0.63
CA PRO A 47 26.88 -30.01 1.08
C PRO A 47 27.42 -30.80 -0.11
N ARG A 48 28.74 -31.01 -0.14
CA ARG A 48 29.37 -31.97 -1.06
C ARG A 48 28.80 -33.36 -0.78
N GLU A 49 28.62 -34.17 -1.82
CA GLU A 49 28.10 -35.54 -1.69
C GLU A 49 28.94 -36.32 -0.66
N GLY A 50 28.36 -36.57 0.51
CA GLY A 50 28.97 -37.37 1.59
C GLY A 50 29.04 -36.72 2.97
N GLU A 51 28.86 -35.39 3.10
CA GLU A 51 28.95 -34.74 4.42
C GLU A 51 27.57 -34.53 5.09
N THR A 52 27.30 -35.28 6.17
CA THR A 52 26.18 -35.03 7.09
C THR A 52 26.62 -34.10 8.22
N GLY A 53 27.01 -32.87 7.87
CA GLY A 53 27.30 -31.80 8.82
C GLY A 53 26.05 -31.00 9.23
N PRO A 54 26.03 -30.35 10.41
CA PRO A 54 24.91 -29.53 10.83
C PRO A 54 24.69 -28.38 9.83
N ARG A 55 23.47 -28.31 9.27
CA ARG A 55 23.07 -27.29 8.29
C ARG A 55 23.49 -25.89 8.78
N PRO A 56 24.24 -25.10 7.99
CA PRO A 56 24.53 -23.73 8.38
C PRO A 56 23.22 -22.97 8.50
N ALA A 57 23.08 -22.20 9.57
CA ALA A 57 21.91 -21.36 9.79
C ALA A 57 21.71 -20.46 8.56
N ARG A 58 20.53 -20.53 7.93
CA ARG A 58 20.12 -19.65 6.83
C ARG A 58 20.54 -18.22 7.17
N ARG A 59 21.52 -17.66 6.44
CA ARG A 59 21.86 -16.24 6.54
C ARG A 59 20.55 -15.47 6.32
N ARG A 60 20.05 -14.81 7.37
CA ARG A 60 18.91 -13.92 7.26
C ARG A 60 19.30 -12.85 6.24
N GLY A 61 18.69 -12.88 5.05
CA GLY A 61 18.93 -11.86 4.03
C GLY A 61 18.77 -10.46 4.63
N SER A 62 19.52 -9.49 4.11
CA SER A 62 19.46 -8.11 4.61
C SER A 62 18.01 -7.62 4.68
N LEU A 63 17.69 -6.83 5.70
CA LEU A 63 16.34 -6.29 5.91
C LEU A 63 15.80 -5.64 4.62
N SER A 64 16.68 -4.99 3.85
CA SER A 64 16.41 -4.37 2.55
C SER A 64 15.96 -5.39 1.50
N HIS A 65 16.63 -6.55 1.37
CA HIS A 65 16.24 -7.61 0.45
C HIS A 65 14.91 -8.25 0.84
N ARG A 66 14.66 -8.39 2.15
CA ARG A 66 13.38 -8.90 2.68
C ARG A 66 12.24 -7.90 2.48
N LEU A 67 12.48 -6.60 2.65
CA LEU A 67 11.51 -5.57 2.30
C LEU A 67 11.20 -5.60 0.80
N TYR A 68 12.24 -5.65 -0.05
CA TYR A 68 12.11 -5.66 -1.51
C TYR A 68 11.28 -6.85 -2.03
N ASN A 69 11.46 -8.03 -1.43
CA ASN A 69 10.72 -9.24 -1.82
C ASN A 69 9.35 -9.38 -1.14
N GLY A 70 8.92 -8.41 -0.33
CA GLY A 70 7.65 -8.48 0.41
C GLY A 70 7.64 -9.51 1.56
N GLU A 71 8.82 -9.90 2.05
CA GLU A 71 9.04 -10.84 3.17
C GLU A 71 9.49 -10.11 4.45
N ALA A 72 9.23 -8.80 4.53
CA ALA A 72 9.63 -7.96 5.67
C ALA A 72 9.15 -8.55 7.00
N GLY A 73 8.00 -9.23 6.99
CA GLY A 73 7.43 -9.89 8.16
C GLY A 73 6.84 -8.88 9.15
N LEU A 74 6.38 -7.72 8.66
CA LEU A 74 5.68 -6.75 9.47
C LEU A 74 4.31 -7.29 9.81
N ASP A 75 3.99 -7.31 11.10
CA ASP A 75 2.65 -7.66 11.59
C ASP A 75 1.86 -6.38 11.87
N VAL A 76 1.29 -5.82 10.81
CA VAL A 76 0.47 -4.60 10.84
C VAL A 76 -0.92 -4.93 11.37
N VAL A 77 -1.53 -5.99 10.84
CA VAL A 77 -2.89 -6.41 11.24
C VAL A 77 -2.91 -6.91 12.69
N GLY A 78 -1.90 -7.67 13.13
CA GLY A 78 -1.83 -8.14 14.51
C GLY A 78 -1.57 -7.02 15.54
N ARG A 79 -1.00 -5.89 15.11
CA ARG A 79 -0.77 -4.69 15.94
C ARG A 79 -1.84 -3.61 15.77
N SER A 80 -2.98 -3.93 15.16
CA SER A 80 -4.05 -2.98 14.84
C SER A 80 -4.47 -2.10 16.03
N ARG A 81 -4.58 -2.68 17.24
CA ARG A 81 -4.98 -1.93 18.45
C ARG A 81 -4.03 -0.79 18.78
N LEU A 82 -2.72 -1.01 18.69
CA LEU A 82 -1.72 0.02 18.96
C LEU A 82 -1.79 1.11 17.89
N ILE A 83 -1.92 0.70 16.62
CA ILE A 83 -2.05 1.63 15.49
C ILE A 83 -3.30 2.51 15.66
N TYR A 84 -4.44 1.93 16.02
CA TYR A 84 -5.66 2.68 16.26
C TYR A 84 -5.54 3.64 17.43
N GLN A 85 -4.86 3.26 18.50
CA GLN A 85 -4.63 4.16 19.64
C GLN A 85 -3.78 5.37 19.22
N ILE A 86 -2.67 5.13 18.52
CA ILE A 86 -1.80 6.20 18.03
C ILE A 86 -2.57 7.11 17.06
N THR A 87 -3.25 6.52 16.08
CA THR A 87 -4.05 7.27 15.11
C THR A 87 -5.17 8.06 15.79
N ALA A 88 -5.87 7.48 16.76
CA ALA A 88 -6.93 8.17 17.48
C ALA A 88 -6.38 9.37 18.25
N VAL A 89 -5.22 9.26 18.89
CA VAL A 89 -4.58 10.40 19.58
C VAL A 89 -4.21 11.49 18.59
N VAL A 90 -3.58 11.15 17.45
CA VAL A 90 -3.21 12.12 16.42
C VAL A 90 -4.44 12.83 15.85
N VAL A 91 -5.49 12.08 15.53
CA VAL A 91 -6.76 12.63 15.04
C VAL A 91 -7.41 13.53 16.09
N LEU A 92 -7.42 13.15 17.37
CA LEU A 92 -7.95 13.98 18.45
C LEU A 92 -7.17 15.29 18.62
N LEU A 93 -5.84 15.25 18.53
CA LEU A 93 -5.00 16.45 18.57
C LEU A 93 -5.29 17.37 17.36
N CYS A 94 -5.46 16.79 16.17
CA CYS A 94 -5.83 17.52 14.96
C CYS A 94 -7.20 18.19 15.10
N ILE A 95 -8.21 17.46 15.61
CA ILE A 95 -9.54 18.00 15.88
C ILE A 95 -9.49 19.11 16.93
N ALA A 96 -8.76 18.90 18.02
CA ALA A 96 -8.58 19.92 19.06
C ALA A 96 -7.93 21.19 18.49
N ALA A 97 -6.91 21.05 17.63
CA ALA A 97 -6.29 22.19 16.96
C ALA A 97 -7.29 22.96 16.07
N MET A 98 -8.11 22.25 15.28
CA MET A 98 -9.13 22.89 14.43
C MET A 98 -10.18 23.64 15.26
N VAL A 99 -10.59 23.11 16.41
CA VAL A 99 -11.63 23.73 17.26
C VAL A 99 -11.08 24.90 18.08
N VAL A 100 -9.88 24.78 18.64
CA VAL A 100 -9.30 25.79 19.54
C VAL A 100 -8.66 26.94 18.76
N ARG A 101 -7.93 26.64 17.68
CA ARG A 101 -7.21 27.64 16.89
C ARG A 101 -8.00 28.14 15.69
N GLY A 102 -8.89 27.31 15.14
CA GLY A 102 -9.60 27.63 13.91
C GLY A 102 -8.71 27.54 12.66
N PHE A 103 -9.26 28.02 11.54
CA PHE A 103 -8.54 28.12 10.27
C PHE A 103 -8.31 29.59 9.93
N ASN A 104 -7.13 29.90 9.42
CA ASN A 104 -6.81 31.23 8.91
C ASN A 104 -7.21 31.27 7.44
N PHE A 105 -8.42 31.71 7.13
CA PHE A 105 -8.86 31.85 5.75
C PHE A 105 -8.18 33.04 5.06
N GLY A 106 -7.79 32.83 3.81
CA GLY A 106 -7.27 33.90 2.99
C GLY A 106 -8.32 34.90 2.53
N ILE A 107 -7.87 36.04 2.00
CA ILE A 107 -8.76 37.04 1.40
C ILE A 107 -9.59 36.45 0.26
N ASP A 108 -9.10 35.35 -0.33
CA ASP A 108 -9.80 34.63 -1.38
C ASP A 108 -11.12 33.97 -0.93
N PHE A 109 -11.27 33.71 0.36
CA PHE A 109 -12.50 33.13 0.94
C PHE A 109 -13.24 34.14 1.81
N ALA A 110 -12.50 34.95 2.57
CA ALA A 110 -13.08 35.94 3.48
C ALA A 110 -13.51 37.24 2.77
N GLY A 111 -12.90 37.57 1.62
CA GLY A 111 -12.92 38.92 1.06
C GLY A 111 -12.05 39.89 1.88
N GLY A 112 -11.66 41.02 1.29
CA GLY A 112 -10.87 42.05 1.96
C GLY A 112 -9.57 42.39 1.24
N ASN A 113 -8.61 42.97 1.98
CA ASN A 113 -7.34 43.42 1.43
C ASN A 113 -6.16 42.67 2.09
N SER A 114 -5.10 42.47 1.31
CA SER A 114 -3.83 41.87 1.72
C SER A 114 -2.71 42.84 1.38
N LEU A 115 -1.92 43.23 2.37
CA LEU A 115 -0.76 44.10 2.19
C LEU A 115 0.51 43.29 2.47
N ARG A 116 1.36 43.13 1.44
CA ARG A 116 2.68 42.52 1.55
C ARG A 116 3.76 43.59 1.53
N LEU A 117 4.69 43.53 2.47
CA LEU A 117 5.82 44.45 2.52
C LEU A 117 7.05 43.80 3.17
N PRO A 118 8.27 44.24 2.86
CA PRO A 118 9.46 43.80 3.59
C PRO A 118 9.39 44.23 5.06
N GLY A 119 9.75 43.34 5.99
CA GLY A 119 9.80 43.64 7.42
C GLY A 119 10.05 42.40 8.29
N SER A 120 10.39 42.65 9.55
CA SER A 120 10.77 41.61 10.52
C SER A 120 9.71 41.40 11.62
N THR A 121 9.81 40.29 12.35
CA THR A 121 8.92 39.97 13.49
C THR A 121 8.84 41.08 14.53
N GLU A 122 9.93 41.83 14.73
CA GLU A 122 9.99 42.93 15.71
C GLU A 122 9.08 44.10 15.31
N GLN A 123 8.86 44.29 14.00
CA GLN A 123 8.05 45.38 13.45
C GLN A 123 6.57 45.00 13.33
N LEU A 124 6.23 43.71 13.42
CA LEU A 124 4.88 43.20 13.16
C LEU A 124 3.80 43.94 13.97
N ALA A 125 4.00 44.05 15.29
CA ALA A 125 3.03 44.70 16.17
C ALA A 125 2.89 46.21 15.88
N GLN A 126 3.98 46.87 15.49
CA GLN A 126 3.95 48.30 15.15
C GLN A 126 3.22 48.53 13.82
N VAL A 127 3.44 47.65 12.84
CA VAL A 127 2.79 47.71 11.53
C VAL A 127 1.30 47.39 11.62
N GLU A 128 0.94 46.39 12.42
CA GLU A 128 -0.45 46.04 12.74
C GLU A 128 -1.17 47.24 13.38
N GLN A 129 -0.60 47.84 14.42
CA GLN A 129 -1.17 49.03 15.06
C GLN A 129 -1.30 50.21 14.09
N ALA A 130 -0.30 50.43 13.23
CA ALA A 130 -0.35 51.52 12.25
C ALA A 130 -1.47 51.33 11.21
N ALA A 131 -1.77 50.09 10.83
CA ALA A 131 -2.90 49.80 9.95
C ALA A 131 -4.25 50.05 10.65
N GLU A 132 -4.37 49.65 11.92
CA GLU A 132 -5.58 49.89 12.72
C GLU A 132 -5.82 51.40 12.95
N ASP A 133 -4.77 52.13 13.29
CA ASP A 133 -4.82 53.59 13.49
C ASP A 133 -5.18 54.34 12.20
N ALA A 134 -4.84 53.77 11.05
CA ALA A 134 -5.21 54.26 9.72
C ALA A 134 -6.63 53.85 9.27
N GLY A 135 -7.37 53.13 10.10
CA GLY A 135 -8.78 52.78 9.89
C GLY A 135 -9.03 51.39 9.30
N ALA A 136 -8.02 50.52 9.24
CA ALA A 136 -8.21 49.13 8.83
C ALA A 136 -8.64 48.23 10.01
N GLU A 137 -9.60 47.34 9.78
CA GLU A 137 -9.86 46.23 10.69
C GLU A 137 -8.90 45.09 10.36
N VAL A 138 -7.81 44.93 11.13
CA VAL A 138 -6.80 43.89 10.88
C VAL A 138 -7.33 42.54 11.36
N ALA A 139 -7.49 41.61 10.41
CA ALA A 139 -7.93 40.25 10.70
C ALA A 139 -6.76 39.33 11.08
N SER A 140 -5.59 39.57 10.49
CA SER A 140 -4.37 38.82 10.80
C SER A 140 -3.13 39.58 10.35
N ALA A 141 -2.09 39.55 11.17
CA ALA A 141 -0.75 40.01 10.83
C ALA A 141 0.25 38.86 11.05
N GLN A 142 1.10 38.57 10.06
CA GLN A 142 2.11 37.51 10.17
C GLN A 142 3.38 37.79 9.39
N VAL A 143 4.48 37.17 9.83
CA VAL A 143 5.75 37.17 9.10
C VAL A 143 5.79 35.94 8.18
N VAL A 144 6.05 36.18 6.90
CA VAL A 144 6.18 35.19 5.84
C VAL A 144 7.62 35.23 5.34
N GLY A 145 8.23 34.07 5.11
CA GLY A 145 9.62 33.98 4.61
C GLY A 145 10.72 34.45 5.58
N GLY A 146 10.35 35.03 6.73
CA GLY A 146 11.28 35.57 7.74
C GLY A 146 11.62 37.05 7.56
N ASP A 147 11.28 37.63 6.41
CA ASP A 147 11.65 39.00 6.02
C ASP A 147 10.50 39.77 5.34
N THR A 148 9.31 39.17 5.23
CA THR A 148 8.13 39.78 4.62
C THR A 148 7.00 39.80 5.64
N LEU A 149 6.38 40.95 5.86
CA LEU A 149 5.14 41.10 6.61
C LEU A 149 3.94 40.94 5.67
N LEU A 150 2.95 40.19 6.11
CA LEU A 150 1.66 40.05 5.46
C LEU A 150 0.57 40.49 6.45
N LEU A 151 -0.08 41.60 6.13
CA LEU A 151 -1.26 42.09 6.83
C LEU A 151 -2.50 41.75 6.02
N ARG A 152 -3.57 41.33 6.69
CA ARG A 152 -4.89 41.19 6.09
C ARG A 152 -5.90 42.00 6.86
N THR A 153 -6.78 42.63 6.10
CA THR A 153 -7.79 43.52 6.65
C THR A 153 -9.15 43.18 6.06
N GLY A 154 -10.21 43.68 6.69
CA GLY A 154 -11.50 43.83 6.02
C GLY A 154 -11.39 44.63 4.71
N ALA A 155 -12.47 44.67 3.94
CA ALA A 155 -12.51 45.42 2.68
C ALA A 155 -12.25 46.91 2.95
N LEU A 156 -11.23 47.45 2.28
CA LEU A 156 -10.87 48.86 2.33
C LEU A 156 -11.39 49.57 1.08
N ASP A 157 -11.86 50.81 1.24
CA ASP A 157 -12.05 51.68 0.09
C ASP A 157 -10.71 52.26 -0.39
N ASN A 158 -10.70 52.87 -1.58
CA ASN A 158 -9.47 53.36 -2.20
C ASN A 158 -8.75 54.45 -1.38
N GLU A 159 -9.48 55.19 -0.54
CA GLU A 159 -8.90 56.26 0.27
C GLU A 159 -8.24 55.68 1.52
N THR A 160 -8.95 54.79 2.21
CA THR A 160 -8.46 54.06 3.38
C THR A 160 -7.30 53.14 3.00
N GLU A 161 -7.36 52.43 1.87
CA GLU A 161 -6.26 51.59 1.40
C GLU A 161 -4.97 52.40 1.24
N ARG A 162 -5.03 53.60 0.66
CA ARG A 162 -3.86 54.47 0.50
C ARG A 162 -3.33 54.94 1.85
N ALA A 163 -4.21 55.37 2.76
CA ALA A 163 -3.83 55.79 4.10
C ALA A 163 -3.14 54.65 4.88
N VAL A 164 -3.68 53.43 4.77
CA VAL A 164 -3.13 52.23 5.41
C VAL A 164 -1.78 51.86 4.78
N VAL A 165 -1.65 51.89 3.45
CA VAL A 165 -0.38 51.67 2.75
C VAL A 165 0.70 52.64 3.23
N ASP A 166 0.38 53.93 3.32
CA ASP A 166 1.31 54.96 3.78
C ASP A 166 1.71 54.77 5.26
N ALA A 167 0.74 54.47 6.13
CA ALA A 167 0.98 54.24 7.56
C ALA A 167 1.84 53.00 7.82
N VAL A 168 1.52 51.90 7.13
CA VAL A 168 2.25 50.62 7.22
C VAL A 168 3.66 50.75 6.65
N ALA A 169 3.83 51.48 5.53
CA ALA A 169 5.14 51.77 4.97
C ALA A 169 6.01 52.58 5.94
N ALA A 170 5.45 53.63 6.55
CA ALA A 170 6.14 54.45 7.53
C ALA A 170 6.54 53.65 8.79
N ALA A 171 5.64 52.80 9.30
CA ALA A 171 5.90 51.96 10.46
C ALA A 171 7.00 50.91 10.21
N ALA A 172 7.05 50.34 9.01
CA ALA A 172 8.09 49.38 8.63
C ALA A 172 9.41 50.05 8.16
N GLY A 173 9.43 51.37 8.00
CA GLY A 173 10.59 52.11 7.48
C GLY A 173 10.88 51.82 6.00
N VAL A 174 9.86 51.44 5.23
CA VAL A 174 9.92 51.16 3.80
C VAL A 174 9.19 52.24 3.01
N THR A 175 9.37 52.25 1.69
CA THR A 175 8.60 53.16 0.82
C THR A 175 7.22 52.57 0.49
N PRO A 176 6.18 53.39 0.27
CA PRO A 176 4.86 52.90 -0.15
C PRO A 176 4.90 52.03 -1.41
N ALA A 177 5.86 52.27 -2.31
CA ALA A 177 6.07 51.46 -3.52
C ALA A 177 6.54 50.01 -3.23
N GLN A 178 7.03 49.73 -2.02
CA GLN A 178 7.39 48.39 -1.58
C GLN A 178 6.22 47.65 -0.90
N VAL A 179 5.11 48.34 -0.65
CA VAL A 179 3.88 47.73 -0.17
C VAL A 179 3.07 47.28 -1.37
N SER A 180 2.76 46.00 -1.44
CA SER A 180 1.95 45.38 -2.49
C SER A 180 0.55 45.10 -1.95
N PRO A 181 -0.43 46.00 -2.17
CA PRO A 181 -1.82 45.74 -1.84
C PRO A 181 -2.47 44.83 -2.89
N GLU A 182 -3.20 43.84 -2.42
CA GLU A 182 -4.11 43.00 -3.19
C GLU A 182 -5.50 43.09 -2.55
N ALA A 183 -6.55 43.23 -3.34
CA ALA A 183 -7.92 43.33 -2.85
C ALA A 183 -8.81 42.30 -3.55
N VAL A 184 -9.65 41.63 -2.76
CA VAL A 184 -10.64 40.67 -3.23
C VAL A 184 -12.02 41.11 -2.75
N SER A 185 -12.98 41.20 -3.66
CA SER A 185 -14.35 41.58 -3.31
C SER A 185 -15.04 40.46 -2.51
N ALA A 186 -15.94 40.84 -1.62
CA ALA A 186 -16.70 39.88 -0.81
C ALA A 186 -17.54 38.91 -1.69
N GLU A 187 -18.09 39.41 -2.81
CA GLU A 187 -18.85 38.59 -3.77
C GLU A 187 -17.96 37.51 -4.41
N TRP A 188 -16.75 37.87 -4.82
CA TRP A 188 -15.79 36.91 -5.36
C TRP A 188 -15.39 35.87 -4.30
N GLY A 189 -15.12 36.32 -3.07
CA GLY A 189 -14.74 35.41 -1.98
C GLY A 189 -15.84 34.39 -1.65
N GLN A 190 -17.10 34.83 -1.64
CA GLN A 190 -18.25 33.96 -1.43
C GLN A 190 -18.43 32.95 -2.57
N ASP A 191 -18.30 33.38 -3.83
CA ASP A 191 -18.40 32.51 -5.00
C ASP A 191 -17.30 31.44 -5.00
N ILE A 192 -16.07 31.83 -4.70
CA ILE A 192 -14.92 30.93 -4.64
C ILE A 192 -15.05 29.93 -3.49
N THR A 193 -15.50 30.37 -2.31
CA THR A 193 -15.79 29.49 -1.18
C THR A 193 -16.84 28.43 -1.57
N ASN A 194 -17.95 28.87 -2.17
CA ASN A 194 -19.03 27.98 -2.60
C ASN A 194 -18.54 26.97 -3.64
N GLN A 195 -17.79 27.41 -4.65
CA GLN A 195 -17.23 26.53 -5.67
C GLN A 195 -16.26 25.50 -5.08
N ALA A 196 -15.41 25.91 -4.14
CA ALA A 196 -14.47 25.02 -3.45
C ALA A 196 -15.20 23.92 -2.65
N LEU A 197 -16.23 24.30 -1.89
CA LEU A 197 -17.04 23.35 -1.12
C LEU A 197 -17.79 22.37 -2.04
N VAL A 198 -18.37 22.87 -3.13
CA VAL A 198 -19.04 22.03 -4.13
C VAL A 198 -18.05 21.08 -4.79
N ALA A 199 -16.86 21.56 -5.18
CA ALA A 199 -15.82 20.72 -5.79
C ALA A 199 -15.36 19.60 -4.84
N LEU A 200 -15.14 19.92 -3.56
CA LEU A 200 -14.79 18.93 -2.54
C LEU A 200 -15.90 17.89 -2.35
N ALA A 201 -17.16 18.32 -2.27
CA ALA A 201 -18.30 17.41 -2.10
C ALA A 201 -18.47 16.50 -3.32
N VAL A 202 -18.43 17.05 -4.54
CA VAL A 202 -18.51 16.27 -5.79
C VAL A 202 -17.37 15.26 -5.87
N PHE A 203 -16.14 15.68 -5.53
CA PHE A 203 -14.99 14.79 -5.49
C PHE A 203 -15.18 13.64 -4.50
N LEU A 204 -15.61 13.92 -3.26
CA LEU A 204 -15.86 12.89 -2.24
C LEU A 204 -16.93 11.89 -2.68
N VAL A 205 -18.04 12.37 -3.26
CA VAL A 205 -19.09 11.51 -3.80
C VAL A 205 -18.55 10.63 -4.93
N ALA A 206 -17.77 11.20 -5.86
CA ALA A 206 -17.17 10.45 -6.96
C ALA A 206 -16.21 9.36 -6.46
N VAL A 207 -15.38 9.66 -5.45
CA VAL A 207 -14.45 8.69 -4.85
C VAL A 207 -15.21 7.59 -4.11
N ILE A 208 -16.24 7.92 -3.33
CA ILE A 208 -17.08 6.93 -2.64
C ILE A 208 -17.78 6.02 -3.66
N ALA A 209 -18.35 6.58 -4.72
CA ALA A 209 -18.99 5.82 -5.78
C ALA A 209 -17.99 4.89 -6.50
N PHE A 210 -16.80 5.40 -6.82
CA PHE A 210 -15.72 4.60 -7.38
C PHE A 210 -15.33 3.44 -6.46
N LEU A 211 -15.10 3.70 -5.17
CA LEU A 211 -14.75 2.67 -4.18
C LEU A 211 -15.86 1.63 -4.00
N ALA A 212 -17.13 2.06 -4.03
CA ALA A 212 -18.28 1.17 -3.90
C ALA A 212 -18.45 0.23 -5.11
N VAL A 213 -18.15 0.71 -6.32
CA VAL A 213 -18.16 -0.12 -7.54
C VAL A 213 -16.92 -1.02 -7.59
N ARG A 214 -15.77 -0.52 -7.13
CA ARG A 214 -14.48 -1.18 -7.27
C ARG A 214 -14.23 -2.26 -6.21
N PHE A 215 -14.77 -2.10 -5.01
CA PHE A 215 -14.47 -2.95 -3.86
C PHE A 215 -15.72 -3.47 -3.16
N GLN A 216 -15.55 -4.58 -2.43
CA GLN A 216 -16.59 -5.10 -1.55
C GLN A 216 -16.97 -4.06 -0.47
N PRO A 217 -18.23 -4.01 0.02
CA PRO A 217 -18.71 -2.94 0.90
C PRO A 217 -17.83 -2.67 2.13
N LYS A 218 -17.33 -3.71 2.80
CA LYS A 218 -16.46 -3.54 3.98
C LYS A 218 -15.06 -3.04 3.65
N MET A 219 -14.56 -3.37 2.46
CA MET A 219 -13.32 -2.79 1.96
C MET A 219 -13.55 -1.31 1.66
N ALA A 220 -14.65 -0.96 0.97
CA ALA A 220 -15.00 0.44 0.73
C ALA A 220 -15.09 1.27 2.03
N VAL A 221 -15.69 0.74 3.10
CA VAL A 221 -15.70 1.40 4.42
C VAL A 221 -14.29 1.64 4.97
N GLY A 222 -13.39 0.66 4.86
CA GLY A 222 -11.99 0.82 5.29
C GLY A 222 -11.22 1.87 4.48
N ALA A 223 -11.44 1.93 3.17
CA ALA A 223 -10.86 2.96 2.31
C ALA A 223 -11.40 4.37 2.65
N ILE A 224 -12.71 4.49 2.87
CA ILE A 224 -13.33 5.77 3.26
C ILE A 224 -12.80 6.24 4.62
N ALA A 225 -12.63 5.33 5.58
CA ALA A 225 -12.07 5.67 6.89
C ALA A 225 -10.62 6.18 6.79
N ALA A 226 -9.80 5.59 5.91
CA ALA A 226 -8.45 6.07 5.64
C ALA A 226 -8.45 7.45 4.97
N LEU A 227 -9.32 7.69 4.00
CA LEU A 227 -9.46 8.99 3.36
C LEU A 227 -9.93 10.08 4.34
N LEU A 228 -10.90 9.78 5.20
CA LEU A 228 -11.35 10.70 6.24
C LEU A 228 -10.23 11.04 7.22
N HIS A 229 -9.43 10.05 7.61
CA HIS A 229 -8.23 10.28 8.40
C HIS A 229 -7.29 11.28 7.70
N ASP A 230 -7.02 11.10 6.41
CA ASP A 230 -6.09 11.98 5.67
C ASP A 230 -6.59 13.42 5.65
N ILE A 231 -7.90 13.63 5.37
CA ILE A 231 -8.51 14.96 5.40
C ILE A 231 -8.35 15.60 6.78
N VAL A 232 -8.69 14.87 7.84
CA VAL A 232 -8.66 15.39 9.21
C VAL A 232 -7.24 15.68 9.68
N VAL A 233 -6.28 14.81 9.39
CA VAL A 233 -4.89 15.02 9.78
C VAL A 233 -4.27 16.18 9.01
N THR A 234 -4.48 16.24 7.69
CA THR A 234 -3.97 17.36 6.89
C THR A 234 -4.59 18.68 7.31
N ALA A 235 -5.92 18.74 7.47
CA ALA A 235 -6.61 19.95 7.92
C ALA A 235 -6.21 20.36 9.34
N GLY A 236 -6.06 19.40 10.27
CA GLY A 236 -5.68 19.70 11.64
C GLY A 236 -4.24 20.17 11.78
N VAL A 237 -3.29 19.59 11.04
CA VAL A 237 -1.92 20.11 10.98
C VAL A 237 -1.91 21.51 10.36
N TYR A 238 -2.71 21.73 9.32
CA TYR A 238 -2.82 23.03 8.69
C TYR A 238 -3.34 24.11 9.65
N ALA A 239 -4.40 23.80 10.40
CA ALA A 239 -4.93 24.65 11.47
C ALA A 239 -3.89 24.91 12.57
N LEU A 240 -3.17 23.87 13.01
CA LEU A 240 -2.17 23.95 14.06
C LEU A 240 -1.01 24.89 13.68
N VAL A 241 -0.50 24.77 12.45
CA VAL A 241 0.56 25.64 11.94
C VAL A 241 0.02 27.07 11.72
N GLY A 242 -1.27 27.20 11.39
CA GLY A 242 -1.92 28.49 11.15
C GLY A 242 -1.59 29.09 9.78
N PHE A 243 -1.30 28.26 8.78
CA PHE A 243 -1.14 28.73 7.40
C PHE A 243 -2.48 29.14 6.79
N GLU A 244 -2.38 29.91 5.71
CA GLU A 244 -3.53 30.51 5.05
C GLU A 244 -4.27 29.52 4.16
N VAL A 245 -5.52 29.21 4.51
CA VAL A 245 -6.39 28.44 3.64
C VAL A 245 -6.74 29.32 2.44
N THR A 246 -6.18 28.99 1.29
CA THR A 246 -6.44 29.64 -0.03
C THR A 246 -7.05 28.63 -1.01
N PRO A 247 -7.57 29.06 -2.17
CA PRO A 247 -8.03 28.13 -3.22
C PRO A 247 -6.95 27.13 -3.63
N SER A 248 -5.68 27.54 -3.60
CA SER A 248 -4.54 26.62 -3.83
C SER A 248 -4.47 25.50 -2.79
N THR A 249 -4.82 25.77 -1.54
CA THR A 249 -4.91 24.77 -0.45
C THR A 249 -5.96 23.72 -0.78
N VAL A 250 -7.13 24.14 -1.29
CA VAL A 250 -8.21 23.22 -1.71
C VAL A 250 -7.74 22.34 -2.86
N ILE A 251 -7.06 22.89 -3.86
CA ILE A 251 -6.45 22.10 -4.94
C ILE A 251 -5.45 21.08 -4.37
N GLY A 252 -4.65 21.49 -3.38
CA GLY A 252 -3.77 20.59 -2.62
C GLY A 252 -4.52 19.44 -1.97
N PHE A 253 -5.63 19.72 -1.26
CA PHE A 253 -6.49 18.70 -0.66
C PHE A 253 -7.05 17.72 -1.71
N LEU A 254 -7.56 18.20 -2.83
CA LEU A 254 -8.07 17.33 -3.89
C LEU A 254 -6.96 16.45 -4.47
N THR A 255 -5.76 17.00 -4.62
CA THR A 255 -4.59 16.29 -5.15
C THR A 255 -4.15 15.16 -4.22
N ILE A 256 -4.01 15.42 -2.91
CA ILE A 256 -3.56 14.40 -1.96
C ILE A 256 -4.57 13.26 -1.84
N LEU A 257 -5.87 13.53 -1.96
CA LEU A 257 -6.90 12.50 -1.87
C LEU A 257 -6.87 11.57 -3.08
N GLY A 258 -6.60 12.10 -4.27
CA GLY A 258 -6.36 11.29 -5.45
C GLY A 258 -5.13 10.39 -5.30
N PHE A 259 -4.06 10.91 -4.70
CA PHE A 259 -2.84 10.15 -4.44
C PHE A 259 -3.03 9.06 -3.37
N SER A 260 -3.68 9.40 -2.25
CA SER A 260 -3.98 8.44 -1.17
C SER A 260 -4.90 7.29 -1.64
N LEU A 261 -5.85 7.61 -2.52
CA LEU A 261 -6.72 6.62 -3.13
C LEU A 261 -5.92 5.59 -3.95
N TYR A 262 -4.91 6.03 -4.70
CA TYR A 262 -4.09 5.13 -5.52
C TYR A 262 -3.42 4.04 -4.66
N ASP A 263 -2.75 4.43 -3.59
CA ASP A 263 -2.06 3.48 -2.71
C ASP A 263 -3.05 2.56 -1.98
N THR A 264 -4.19 3.10 -1.52
CA THR A 264 -5.24 2.29 -0.90
C THR A 264 -5.79 1.22 -1.86
N VAL A 265 -6.01 1.59 -3.13
CA VAL A 265 -6.52 0.67 -4.15
C VAL A 265 -5.54 -0.49 -4.39
N VAL A 266 -4.25 -0.19 -4.50
CA VAL A 266 -3.20 -1.20 -4.76
C VAL A 266 -3.11 -2.20 -3.62
N VAL A 267 -3.13 -1.73 -2.36
CA VAL A 267 -3.10 -2.62 -1.19
C VAL A 267 -4.36 -3.49 -1.16
N PHE A 268 -5.54 -2.91 -1.41
CA PHE A 268 -6.80 -3.65 -1.35
C PHE A 268 -6.98 -4.65 -2.48
N ASP A 269 -6.46 -4.36 -3.66
CA ASP A 269 -6.39 -5.33 -4.75
C ASP A 269 -5.58 -6.56 -4.35
N LYS A 270 -4.44 -6.33 -3.68
CA LYS A 270 -3.62 -7.44 -3.19
C LYS A 270 -4.31 -8.20 -2.07
N VAL A 271 -5.07 -7.52 -1.20
CA VAL A 271 -5.92 -8.18 -0.20
C VAL A 271 -6.95 -9.07 -0.88
N ASP A 272 -7.70 -8.57 -1.88
CA ASP A 272 -8.74 -9.32 -2.59
C ASP A 272 -8.15 -10.53 -3.33
N GLU A 273 -6.98 -10.37 -3.95
CA GLU A 273 -6.21 -11.46 -4.58
C GLU A 273 -5.83 -12.54 -3.56
N ASN A 274 -5.28 -12.16 -2.41
CA ASN A 274 -4.80 -13.09 -1.39
C ASN A 274 -5.95 -13.84 -0.69
N VAL A 275 -7.15 -13.26 -0.62
CA VAL A 275 -8.30 -13.88 0.06
C VAL A 275 -9.14 -14.80 -0.84
N LYS A 276 -8.98 -14.70 -2.17
CA LYS A 276 -9.83 -15.35 -3.19
C LYS A 276 -9.99 -16.87 -3.04
N ASP A 277 -8.94 -17.58 -2.61
CA ASP A 277 -8.94 -19.05 -2.47
C ASP A 277 -8.74 -19.54 -1.02
N LEU A 278 -8.93 -18.65 -0.04
CA LEU A 278 -8.76 -19.03 1.37
C LEU A 278 -9.81 -20.05 1.83
N ASP A 279 -11.05 -19.92 1.39
CA ASP A 279 -12.13 -20.81 1.82
C ASP A 279 -11.92 -22.27 1.42
N LYS A 280 -11.19 -22.50 0.33
CA LYS A 280 -10.83 -23.84 -0.17
C LYS A 280 -9.58 -24.38 0.49
N SER A 281 -8.54 -23.55 0.64
CA SER A 281 -7.23 -24.04 1.09
C SER A 281 -7.10 -24.10 2.62
N ALA A 282 -7.79 -23.23 3.36
CA ALA A 282 -7.72 -23.08 4.82
C ALA A 282 -6.27 -23.09 5.37
N ARG A 283 -5.33 -22.47 4.63
CA ARG A 283 -3.90 -22.41 5.00
C ARG A 283 -3.59 -21.25 5.95
N MET A 284 -4.29 -20.14 5.79
CA MET A 284 -4.13 -18.92 6.58
C MET A 284 -5.49 -18.31 6.89
N THR A 285 -5.52 -17.52 7.96
CA THR A 285 -6.68 -16.71 8.35
C THR A 285 -6.82 -15.50 7.42
N TRP A 286 -7.98 -14.86 7.44
CA TRP A 286 -8.22 -13.65 6.65
C TRP A 286 -7.26 -12.52 7.06
N GLY A 287 -7.09 -12.30 8.37
CA GLY A 287 -6.14 -11.31 8.89
C GLY A 287 -4.69 -11.57 8.46
N GLU A 288 -4.25 -12.82 8.44
CA GLU A 288 -2.92 -13.19 7.94
C GLU A 288 -2.75 -12.92 6.43
N ALA A 289 -3.78 -13.19 5.62
CA ALA A 289 -3.76 -12.92 4.19
C ALA A 289 -3.75 -11.41 3.89
N ALA A 290 -4.50 -10.64 4.68
CA ALA A 290 -4.50 -9.17 4.60
C ALA A 290 -3.14 -8.59 5.03
N ASN A 291 -2.54 -9.11 6.09
CA ASN A 291 -1.20 -8.71 6.52
C ASN A 291 -0.14 -9.07 5.46
N LEU A 292 -0.26 -10.24 4.84
CA LEU A 292 0.59 -10.64 3.73
C LEU A 292 0.49 -9.67 2.55
N ALA A 293 -0.73 -9.21 2.22
CA ALA A 293 -0.94 -8.24 1.15
C ALA A 293 -0.20 -6.92 1.44
N VAL A 294 -0.30 -6.39 2.66
CA VAL A 294 0.44 -5.19 3.09
C VAL A 294 1.93 -5.38 2.87
N ASN A 295 2.51 -6.52 3.29
CA ASN A 295 3.93 -6.78 3.12
C ASN A 295 4.35 -6.86 1.64
N GLN A 296 3.52 -7.48 0.79
CA GLN A 296 3.77 -7.63 -0.65
C GLN A 296 3.73 -6.30 -1.41
N THR A 297 2.91 -5.34 -0.95
CA THR A 297 2.79 -4.02 -1.59
C THR A 297 3.65 -2.95 -0.93
N LEU A 298 4.17 -3.20 0.28
CA LEU A 298 4.86 -2.22 1.12
C LEU A 298 5.92 -1.41 0.37
N MET A 299 6.86 -2.09 -0.31
CA MET A 299 7.95 -1.40 -1.00
C MET A 299 7.47 -0.56 -2.19
N ARG A 300 6.40 -0.99 -2.86
CA ARG A 300 5.79 -0.18 -3.92
C ARG A 300 5.20 1.09 -3.31
N SER A 301 4.38 0.97 -2.27
CA SER A 301 3.76 2.13 -1.60
C SER A 301 4.81 3.08 -1.04
N ILE A 302 5.85 2.56 -0.36
CA ILE A 302 6.98 3.37 0.12
C ILE A 302 7.66 4.09 -1.02
N ASN A 303 8.01 3.39 -2.12
CA ASN A 303 8.71 4.01 -3.24
C ASN A 303 7.88 5.11 -3.89
N THR A 304 6.60 4.85 -4.18
CA THR A 304 5.69 5.83 -4.77
C THR A 304 5.53 7.04 -3.85
N SER A 305 5.32 6.81 -2.56
CA SER A 305 5.17 7.88 -1.56
C SER A 305 6.44 8.71 -1.40
N VAL A 306 7.62 8.08 -1.28
CA VAL A 306 8.90 8.79 -1.12
C VAL A 306 9.26 9.60 -2.37
N ILE A 307 9.06 9.03 -3.56
CA ILE A 307 9.33 9.72 -4.84
C ILE A 307 8.42 10.94 -5.00
N ALA A 308 7.15 10.85 -4.56
CA ALA A 308 6.24 11.98 -4.57
C ALA A 308 6.56 13.01 -3.47
N LEU A 309 6.97 12.56 -2.29
CA LEU A 309 7.21 13.41 -1.13
C LEU A 309 8.51 14.20 -1.26
N LEU A 310 9.57 13.66 -1.87
CA LEU A 310 10.89 14.31 -1.95
C LEU A 310 10.87 15.67 -2.66
N PRO A 311 10.27 15.83 -3.87
CA PRO A 311 10.18 17.13 -4.52
C PRO A 311 9.34 18.13 -3.72
N VAL A 312 8.24 17.67 -3.11
CA VAL A 312 7.36 18.51 -2.28
C VAL A 312 8.08 18.95 -1.00
N ALA A 313 8.85 18.06 -0.39
CA ALA A 313 9.72 18.37 0.75
C ALA A 313 10.81 19.37 0.34
N GLY A 314 11.42 19.19 -0.84
CA GLY A 314 12.36 20.16 -1.40
C GLY A 314 11.71 21.53 -1.56
N LEU A 315 10.50 21.59 -2.11
CA LEU A 315 9.76 22.84 -2.23
C LEU A 315 9.43 23.47 -0.86
N LEU A 316 9.02 22.67 0.11
CA LEU A 316 8.66 23.13 1.45
C LEU A 316 9.87 23.61 2.26
N PHE A 317 10.97 22.86 2.27
CA PHE A 317 12.13 23.16 3.13
C PHE A 317 13.18 24.02 2.43
N VAL A 318 13.47 23.78 1.14
CA VAL A 318 14.44 24.56 0.36
C VAL A 318 13.74 25.75 -0.28
N GLY A 319 12.62 25.53 -0.97
CA GLY A 319 11.89 26.61 -1.65
C GLY A 319 11.33 27.64 -0.66
N ALA A 320 10.56 27.21 0.33
CA ALA A 320 9.98 28.16 1.28
C ALA A 320 10.95 28.59 2.40
N GLY A 321 11.97 27.79 2.72
CA GLY A 321 12.97 28.13 3.75
C GLY A 321 14.08 29.05 3.26
N LEU A 322 14.53 28.92 2.00
CA LEU A 322 15.64 29.72 1.46
C LEU A 322 15.21 30.81 0.47
N LEU A 323 14.08 30.64 -0.23
CA LEU A 323 13.64 31.58 -1.29
C LEU A 323 12.46 32.47 -0.86
N GLY A 324 11.93 32.30 0.35
CA GLY A 324 10.92 33.20 0.93
C GLY A 324 9.56 33.24 0.22
N VAL A 325 9.30 32.35 -0.74
CA VAL A 325 8.07 32.40 -1.55
C VAL A 325 6.87 31.92 -0.74
N GLY A 326 6.13 32.86 -0.16
CA GLY A 326 5.03 32.60 0.78
C GLY A 326 3.91 31.71 0.23
N THR A 327 3.37 32.00 -0.95
CA THR A 327 2.22 31.26 -1.51
C THR A 327 2.55 29.82 -1.89
N LEU A 328 3.79 29.55 -2.32
CA LEU A 328 4.24 28.18 -2.63
C LEU A 328 4.41 27.34 -1.36
N LYS A 329 4.71 27.98 -0.22
CA LYS A 329 4.82 27.32 1.09
C LYS A 329 3.50 26.69 1.53
N ASP A 330 2.40 27.43 1.32
CA ASP A 330 1.07 26.99 1.75
C ASP A 330 0.64 25.74 1.00
N LEU A 331 0.80 25.73 -0.33
CA LEU A 331 0.55 24.57 -1.17
C LEU A 331 1.49 23.40 -0.80
N ALA A 332 2.79 23.66 -0.64
CA ALA A 332 3.78 22.63 -0.34
C ALA A 332 3.52 21.95 1.00
N LEU A 333 3.09 22.69 2.03
CA LEU A 333 2.76 22.11 3.33
C LEU A 333 1.56 21.16 3.23
N VAL A 334 0.47 21.57 2.58
CA VAL A 334 -0.73 20.72 2.39
C VAL A 334 -0.35 19.43 1.69
N LEU A 335 0.38 19.53 0.58
CA LEU A 335 0.82 18.37 -0.18
C LEU A 335 1.75 17.49 0.64
N PHE A 336 2.72 18.07 1.37
CA PHE A 336 3.67 17.31 2.17
C PHE A 336 2.97 16.51 3.27
N VAL A 337 2.15 17.17 4.07
CA VAL A 337 1.43 16.54 5.18
C VAL A 337 0.41 15.52 4.64
N GLY A 338 -0.31 15.86 3.59
CA GLY A 338 -1.31 14.97 2.99
C GLY A 338 -0.71 13.72 2.34
N LEU A 339 0.39 13.85 1.61
CA LEU A 339 1.11 12.70 1.06
C LEU A 339 1.67 11.81 2.18
N ALA A 340 2.23 12.42 3.24
CA ALA A 340 2.74 11.66 4.37
C ALA A 340 1.64 10.94 5.16
N ALA A 341 0.51 11.63 5.43
CA ALA A 341 -0.66 11.06 6.10
C ALA A 341 -1.30 9.94 5.27
N GLY A 342 -1.45 10.13 3.96
CA GLY A 342 -1.98 9.13 3.04
C GLY A 342 -1.07 7.90 2.88
N ALA A 343 0.24 8.10 2.86
CA ALA A 343 1.20 6.99 2.88
C ALA A 343 1.07 6.16 4.17
N TYR A 344 0.95 6.83 5.32
CA TYR A 344 0.73 6.16 6.59
C TYR A 344 -0.62 5.42 6.64
N SER A 345 -1.71 6.10 6.27
CA SER A 345 -3.06 5.58 6.42
C SER A 345 -3.34 4.40 5.48
N SER A 346 -2.89 4.47 4.22
CA SER A 346 -3.04 3.38 3.25
C SER A 346 -2.32 2.10 3.67
N ILE A 347 -1.11 2.22 4.24
CA ILE A 347 -0.29 1.08 4.65
C ILE A 347 -0.73 0.52 6.02
N PHE A 348 -0.95 1.39 7.00
CA PHE A 348 -1.09 0.98 8.39
C PHE A 348 -2.52 1.05 8.93
N LEU A 349 -3.40 1.87 8.36
CA LEU A 349 -4.74 2.09 8.91
C LEU A 349 -5.82 1.34 8.12
N ALA A 350 -5.80 1.44 6.79
CA ALA A 350 -6.84 0.94 5.91
C ALA A 350 -7.02 -0.59 6.04
N THR A 351 -5.95 -1.37 5.87
CA THR A 351 -6.03 -2.84 5.88
C THR A 351 -6.47 -3.42 7.22
N PRO A 352 -5.94 -2.97 8.39
CA PRO A 352 -6.47 -3.43 9.67
C PRO A 352 -7.96 -3.16 9.85
N ILE A 353 -8.47 -1.98 9.44
CA ILE A 353 -9.90 -1.67 9.55
C ILE A 353 -10.73 -2.70 8.78
N VAL A 354 -10.32 -3.01 7.55
CA VAL A 354 -10.99 -4.03 6.76
C VAL A 354 -10.90 -5.41 7.43
N ALA A 355 -9.74 -5.76 7.97
CA ALA A 355 -9.54 -7.03 8.69
C ALA A 355 -10.51 -7.18 9.84
N ASP A 356 -10.61 -6.18 10.72
CA ASP A 356 -11.51 -6.22 11.85
C ASP A 356 -12.99 -6.28 11.42
N LEU A 357 -13.37 -5.58 10.35
CA LEU A 357 -14.73 -5.64 9.81
C LEU A 357 -15.06 -7.00 9.17
N LYS A 358 -14.08 -7.64 8.53
CA LYS A 358 -14.22 -8.94 7.88
C LYS A 358 -14.16 -10.11 8.87
N GLU A 359 -13.33 -10.04 9.90
CA GLU A 359 -13.26 -11.07 10.95
C GLU A 359 -14.53 -11.17 11.80
N ARG A 360 -15.41 -10.18 11.74
CA ARG A 360 -16.76 -10.23 12.33
C ARG A 360 -17.75 -11.06 11.51
N GLU A 361 -17.42 -11.47 10.29
CA GLU A 361 -18.31 -12.29 9.45
C GLU A 361 -18.32 -13.76 9.90
N PRO A 362 -19.49 -14.41 9.93
CA PRO A 362 -19.58 -15.82 10.36
C PRO A 362 -18.78 -16.76 9.46
N GLY A 363 -18.71 -16.48 8.14
CA GLY A 363 -17.92 -17.24 7.18
C GLY A 363 -16.41 -17.15 7.45
N VAL A 364 -15.91 -15.94 7.71
CA VAL A 364 -14.51 -15.70 8.04
C VAL A 364 -14.13 -16.31 9.40
N GLN A 365 -15.03 -16.26 10.38
CA GLN A 365 -14.83 -16.93 11.68
C GLN A 365 -14.80 -18.45 11.54
N ALA A 366 -15.64 -19.03 10.66
CA ALA A 366 -15.60 -20.44 10.36
C ALA A 366 -14.28 -20.84 9.66
N LEU A 367 -13.80 -20.03 8.71
CA LEU A 367 -12.46 -20.20 8.13
C LEU A 367 -11.36 -20.17 9.21
N ARG A 368 -11.37 -19.16 10.09
CA ARG A 368 -10.39 -19.05 11.19
C ARG A 368 -10.38 -20.29 12.08
N ARG A 369 -11.55 -20.79 12.47
CA ARG A 369 -11.67 -22.05 13.24
C ARG A 369 -11.09 -23.24 12.49
N ARG A 370 -11.38 -23.39 11.19
CA ARG A 370 -10.82 -24.46 10.34
C ARG A 370 -9.29 -24.40 10.26
N VAL A 371 -8.73 -23.21 10.06
CA VAL A 371 -7.28 -22.98 10.00
C VAL A 371 -6.62 -23.37 11.34
N LEU A 372 -7.17 -22.91 12.46
CA LEU A 372 -6.64 -23.23 13.80
C LEU A 372 -6.74 -24.72 14.11
N ALA A 373 -7.87 -25.36 13.78
CA ALA A 373 -8.04 -26.80 13.95
C ALA A 373 -6.99 -27.59 13.15
N ARG A 374 -6.77 -27.22 11.87
CA ARG A 374 -5.74 -27.83 11.02
C ARG A 374 -4.32 -27.64 11.57
N ARG A 375 -4.00 -26.45 12.08
CA ARG A 375 -2.68 -26.20 12.70
C ARG A 375 -2.49 -27.02 13.97
N SER A 376 -3.53 -27.15 14.79
CA SER A 376 -3.48 -27.97 16.01
C SER A 376 -3.31 -29.46 15.70
N SER A 377 -3.96 -29.99 14.67
CA SER A 377 -3.80 -31.39 14.28
C SER A 377 -2.42 -31.66 13.69
N GLN A 378 -1.88 -30.75 12.88
CA GLN A 378 -0.52 -30.84 12.36
C GLN A 378 0.53 -30.77 13.48
N ALA A 379 0.34 -29.89 14.48
CA ALA A 379 1.24 -29.79 15.62
C ALA A 379 1.27 -31.09 16.45
N ARG A 380 0.12 -31.73 16.67
CA ARG A 380 0.04 -33.04 17.35
C ARG A 380 0.77 -34.13 16.56
N GLN A 381 0.51 -34.24 15.26
CA GLN A 381 1.20 -35.21 14.39
C GLN A 381 2.71 -34.98 14.32
N GLY A 382 3.16 -33.72 14.39
CA GLY A 382 4.59 -33.38 14.47
C GLY A 382 5.21 -33.77 15.81
N ALA A 383 4.50 -33.56 16.93
CA ALA A 383 4.94 -33.96 18.25
C ALA A 383 5.05 -35.49 18.37
N ASP A 384 4.05 -36.23 17.87
CA ASP A 384 4.03 -37.70 17.90
C ASP A 384 5.22 -38.30 17.10
N ARG A 385 5.58 -37.68 15.97
CA ARG A 385 6.77 -38.06 15.17
C ARG A 385 8.09 -37.74 15.87
N ALA A 386 8.15 -36.65 16.65
CA ALA A 386 9.35 -36.29 17.41
C ALA A 386 9.57 -37.23 18.61
N THR A 387 8.49 -37.70 19.26
CA THR A 387 8.57 -38.68 20.36
C THR A 387 8.81 -40.11 19.89
N GLY A 388 8.43 -40.47 18.67
CA GLY A 388 8.71 -41.79 18.07
C GLY A 388 10.16 -42.00 17.62
N ALA A 389 11.00 -40.96 17.63
CA ALA A 389 12.42 -41.02 17.27
C ALA A 389 13.33 -41.06 18.52
N GLY A 390 12.91 -41.78 19.57
CA GLY A 390 13.79 -42.13 20.70
C GLY A 390 14.95 -43.03 20.24
N PRO A 391 16.11 -43.03 20.93
CA PRO A 391 17.29 -43.75 20.47
C PRO A 391 16.96 -45.24 20.40
N VAL A 392 16.90 -45.78 19.19
CA VAL A 392 16.88 -47.22 18.96
C VAL A 392 18.16 -47.77 19.58
N ALA A 393 18.04 -48.30 20.80
CA ALA A 393 19.07 -49.08 21.45
C ALA A 393 19.39 -50.24 20.51
N SER A 394 20.52 -50.14 19.82
CA SER A 394 21.08 -51.20 19.02
C SER A 394 21.47 -52.34 19.96
N ALA A 395 20.52 -53.24 20.21
CA ALA A 395 20.76 -54.48 20.91
C ALA A 395 21.72 -55.33 20.06
N ARG A 396 23.02 -55.16 20.34
CA ARG A 396 24.11 -55.95 19.77
C ARG A 396 23.92 -57.39 20.27
N ARG A 397 23.39 -58.26 19.42
CA ARG A 397 23.32 -59.71 19.64
C ARG A 397 24.76 -60.25 19.68
N ALA A 398 25.27 -60.54 20.87
CA ALA A 398 26.49 -61.32 21.04
C ALA A 398 26.14 -62.81 20.87
N GLY A 399 26.81 -63.46 19.91
CA GLY A 399 26.71 -64.90 19.68
C GLY A 399 27.43 -65.69 20.77
N GLY A 400 26.82 -66.80 21.18
CA GLY A 400 27.42 -67.82 22.03
C GLY A 400 26.87 -69.19 21.62
N ALA A 401 27.74 -70.04 21.09
CA ALA A 401 27.43 -71.38 20.60
C ALA A 401 27.75 -72.46 21.64
N ALA A 402 27.03 -73.58 21.51
CA ALA A 402 27.22 -74.91 22.12
C ALA A 402 26.89 -75.02 23.64
N ARG A 403 26.23 -76.06 24.15
CA ARG A 403 26.20 -77.48 23.76
C ARG A 403 24.98 -78.18 24.39
N ARG A 404 24.33 -79.09 23.65
CA ARG A 404 23.39 -80.15 24.10
C ARG A 404 24.20 -81.39 24.58
N PRO A 405 23.65 -82.47 25.21
CA PRO A 405 22.27 -83.00 25.04
C PRO A 405 21.59 -83.69 26.26
N ALA A 406 20.38 -84.20 25.97
CA ALA A 406 19.73 -85.42 26.48
C ALA A 406 18.73 -85.32 27.64
N GLY A 407 17.55 -85.95 27.43
CA GLY A 407 16.59 -86.35 28.46
C GLY A 407 15.16 -85.89 28.21
N VAL A 408 14.37 -86.66 27.47
CA VAL A 408 12.89 -86.57 27.43
C VAL A 408 12.35 -87.87 28.02
N ALA A 409 11.51 -87.79 29.05
CA ALA A 409 10.43 -88.76 29.30
C ALA A 409 9.40 -88.20 30.32
N LEU A 410 8.19 -87.99 29.80
CA LEU A 410 6.85 -88.15 30.36
C LEU A 410 6.63 -88.16 31.89
N ALA A 411 5.68 -87.33 32.33
CA ALA A 411 4.69 -87.70 33.32
C ALA A 411 3.35 -87.00 33.01
N GLU A 412 2.29 -87.79 33.11
CA GLU A 412 0.90 -87.54 32.78
C GLU A 412 0.23 -86.53 33.73
N ARG A 413 -0.81 -85.83 33.25
CA ARG A 413 -1.89 -85.36 34.12
C ARG A 413 -3.21 -85.28 33.36
N GLU A 414 -4.15 -86.10 33.81
CA GLU A 414 -5.56 -86.15 33.44
C GLU A 414 -6.36 -84.97 34.02
N GLU A 415 -7.39 -84.63 33.24
CA GLU A 415 -8.72 -84.07 33.55
C GLU A 415 -8.85 -82.72 34.28
N ASP A 416 -9.46 -81.75 33.58
CA ASP A 416 -10.86 -81.37 33.88
C ASP A 416 -11.51 -80.66 32.67
N LEU A 417 -12.73 -81.10 32.32
CA LEU A 417 -13.53 -80.67 31.17
C LEU A 417 -14.72 -79.84 31.68
N GLY A 418 -14.84 -78.59 31.20
CA GLY A 418 -16.04 -77.77 31.36
C GLY A 418 -16.48 -77.19 30.00
N PRO A 419 -17.76 -77.32 29.59
CA PRO A 419 -18.18 -76.91 28.26
C PRO A 419 -18.63 -75.44 28.26
N ALA A 420 -18.02 -74.60 27.42
CA ALA A 420 -18.58 -73.30 27.04
C ALA A 420 -18.83 -73.30 25.54
N ARG A 421 -20.12 -73.27 25.18
CA ARG A 421 -20.63 -73.26 23.80
C ARG A 421 -20.21 -71.98 23.09
N ALA A 422 -19.69 -72.15 21.88
CA ALA A 422 -19.49 -71.11 20.89
C ALA A 422 -20.71 -71.04 19.98
N ASP A 423 -21.25 -69.84 19.75
CA ASP A 423 -22.08 -69.53 18.59
C ASP A 423 -21.33 -68.48 17.75
N LEU A 424 -20.56 -68.97 16.79
CA LEU A 424 -20.03 -68.21 15.66
C LEU A 424 -20.87 -68.60 14.45
N VAL A 425 -21.72 -67.68 13.98
CA VAL A 425 -22.32 -67.80 12.64
C VAL A 425 -21.57 -66.85 11.72
N VAL A 426 -20.72 -67.43 10.88
CA VAL A 426 -20.13 -66.82 9.69
C VAL A 426 -20.78 -67.51 8.51
N GLU A 427 -21.55 -66.77 7.71
CA GLU A 427 -21.86 -67.20 6.34
C GLU A 427 -21.70 -66.03 5.36
N SER A 428 -20.94 -66.33 4.31
CA SER A 428 -20.77 -65.65 3.03
C SER A 428 -20.13 -66.70 2.12
N PRO A 429 -20.18 -66.62 0.78
CA PRO A 429 -21.10 -65.93 -0.14
C PRO A 429 -21.54 -66.83 -1.33
N GLU A 430 -22.55 -66.44 -2.10
CA GLU A 430 -22.68 -66.82 -3.53
C GLU A 430 -23.55 -65.76 -4.24
N SER A 431 -22.99 -64.98 -5.16
CA SER A 431 -22.89 -65.19 -6.62
C SER A 431 -24.18 -64.83 -7.37
N VAL A 432 -24.06 -63.89 -8.32
CA VAL A 432 -24.69 -63.83 -9.66
C VAL A 432 -24.46 -62.43 -10.24
N ARG A 433 -24.05 -62.41 -11.51
CA ARG A 433 -23.67 -61.27 -12.36
C ARG A 433 -24.84 -60.90 -13.32
N PRO A 434 -24.72 -59.85 -14.15
CA PRO A 434 -25.73 -58.80 -14.35
C PRO A 434 -26.61 -58.99 -15.60
N ASP A 435 -27.72 -58.23 -15.71
CA ASP A 435 -27.97 -57.39 -16.90
C ASP A 435 -29.11 -56.35 -16.73
N ALA A 436 -29.00 -55.28 -17.53
CA ALA A 436 -30.02 -54.50 -18.20
C ALA A 436 -31.07 -53.64 -17.43
N GLY A 437 -31.03 -52.33 -17.73
CA GLY A 437 -32.20 -51.71 -18.35
C GLY A 437 -32.94 -50.56 -17.65
N ARG A 438 -32.50 -49.34 -17.96
CA ARG A 438 -33.31 -48.24 -18.58
C ARG A 438 -34.11 -47.23 -17.72
N ALA A 439 -33.77 -45.97 -18.00
CA ALA A 439 -34.55 -44.71 -18.04
C ALA A 439 -34.80 -43.92 -16.72
N PRO A 440 -34.82 -42.56 -16.76
CA PRO A 440 -35.36 -41.72 -17.83
C PRO A 440 -34.45 -40.59 -18.38
N GLN A 441 -35.05 -39.89 -19.35
CA GLN A 441 -34.54 -39.07 -20.46
C GLN A 441 -34.74 -37.54 -20.18
N PRO A 442 -34.55 -36.57 -21.12
CA PRO A 442 -33.53 -35.53 -20.98
C PRO A 442 -34.02 -34.07 -21.18
N ALA A 443 -33.14 -33.07 -21.04
CA ALA A 443 -33.19 -31.84 -21.86
C ALA A 443 -31.87 -31.03 -21.89
N ARG A 444 -31.20 -31.09 -23.06
CA ARG A 444 -30.56 -30.01 -23.84
C ARG A 444 -29.48 -29.11 -23.21
N SER A 445 -28.24 -29.25 -23.71
CA SER A 445 -27.33 -28.11 -23.92
C SER A 445 -26.66 -28.21 -25.30
N GLY A 446 -26.77 -27.14 -26.08
CA GLY A 446 -26.15 -26.99 -27.39
C GLY A 446 -24.64 -26.80 -27.32
N ALA A 447 -23.98 -27.23 -28.38
CA ALA A 447 -22.57 -27.06 -28.66
C ALA A 447 -22.20 -25.59 -28.89
N THR A 448 -20.94 -25.22 -28.65
CA THR A 448 -20.00 -24.82 -29.72
C THR A 448 -18.60 -24.55 -29.16
N ALA A 449 -17.62 -24.77 -30.04
CA ALA A 449 -16.20 -24.85 -29.80
C ALA A 449 -15.49 -23.49 -29.72
N ALA A 450 -14.27 -23.53 -29.17
CA ALA A 450 -13.31 -22.43 -29.10
C ALA A 450 -12.64 -22.10 -30.45
N PRO A 451 -12.13 -20.87 -30.65
CA PRO A 451 -11.14 -20.59 -31.68
C PRO A 451 -9.77 -20.11 -31.14
N ARG A 452 -8.72 -20.44 -31.90
CA ARG A 452 -7.31 -20.01 -31.77
C ARG A 452 -7.05 -18.65 -32.48
N PRO A 453 -5.89 -17.99 -32.26
CA PRO A 453 -5.72 -16.55 -32.42
C PRO A 453 -5.25 -16.11 -33.80
N GLY A 454 -5.66 -14.90 -34.21
CA GLY A 454 -5.04 -14.16 -35.31
C GLY A 454 -6.03 -13.33 -36.16
N ALA A 455 -6.36 -12.12 -35.73
CA ALA A 455 -6.78 -11.01 -36.62
C ALA A 455 -6.86 -9.69 -35.82
N ARG A 456 -6.21 -8.63 -36.35
CA ARG A 456 -6.23 -7.25 -35.84
C ARG A 456 -7.67 -6.68 -35.81
N PRO A 457 -8.07 -5.88 -34.80
CA PRO A 457 -9.30 -5.10 -34.88
C PRO A 457 -9.05 -3.71 -35.48
N GLN A 458 -9.87 -3.35 -36.48
CA GLN A 458 -10.07 -1.98 -36.95
C GLN A 458 -10.95 -1.18 -35.97
N GLN A 459 -10.60 0.10 -35.81
CA GLN A 459 -11.33 1.13 -35.06
C GLN A 459 -12.70 1.43 -35.68
N PRO A 460 -13.76 1.66 -34.87
CA PRO A 460 -14.93 2.40 -35.34
C PRO A 460 -14.83 3.86 -34.92
N GLY A 461 -14.78 4.72 -35.94
CA GLY A 461 -14.82 6.17 -35.82
C GLY A 461 -16.16 6.73 -35.37
N THR A 462 -16.04 7.92 -34.80
CA THR A 462 -17.06 8.82 -34.29
C THR A 462 -18.11 9.22 -35.32
N ARG A 463 -19.41 9.21 -34.93
CA ARG A 463 -20.46 9.96 -35.63
C ARG A 463 -20.91 11.14 -34.77
N ARG A 464 -20.46 12.34 -35.17
CA ARG A 464 -21.02 13.64 -34.76
C ARG A 464 -22.35 13.87 -35.48
N SER A 465 -23.40 14.22 -34.73
CA SER A 465 -24.63 14.80 -35.27
C SER A 465 -24.43 16.31 -35.48
N GLY A 466 -24.35 16.74 -36.74
CA GLY A 466 -24.39 18.14 -37.13
C GLY A 466 -25.82 18.62 -37.34
N GLY A 467 -26.25 19.61 -36.54
CA GLY A 467 -27.51 20.31 -36.70
C GLY A 467 -27.47 21.39 -37.77
N ARG A 468 -28.52 21.38 -38.60
CA ARG A 468 -29.26 22.50 -39.25
C ARG A 468 -28.52 23.80 -39.63
N LYS A 469 -28.59 24.10 -40.94
CA LYS A 469 -28.73 25.46 -41.49
C LYS A 469 -29.96 25.53 -42.41
N ARG A 470 -30.68 26.66 -42.32
CA ARG A 470 -31.74 27.30 -43.16
C ARG A 470 -32.80 27.80 -42.17
N ARG A 471 -33.10 29.10 -42.08
CA ARG A 471 -33.16 30.18 -43.07
C ARG A 471 -32.75 31.50 -42.43
#